data_AF-A0A1B9YQV4-F1
#
_entry.id   AF-A0A1B9YQV4-F1
#
_cell.length_a   1.000
_cell.length_b   1.000
_cell.length_c   1.000
_cell.angle_alpha   90.00
_cell.angle_beta   90.00
_cell.angle_gamma   90.00
#
_symmetry.space_group_name_H-M   'P 1'
#
loop_
_entity.id
_entity.type
_entity.pdbx_description
1 polymer ?
#
loop_
_entity_poly.entity_id
_entity_poly.type
_entity_poly.pdbx_seq_one_letter_code
_entity_poly.pdbx_strand_id
1 'polypeptide(L)' 'MPIYRLLQNMPMGPEEIGRLTTAYEQALRAIGIIDRGDPLAELLARKIIEVAQTGIRDPADIAAQAIKEIGIAT' A
#
# COMPACT_ATOMS: atom_id res chain seq x y z
N MET A 1 -1.46 -11.93 0.94
CA MET A 1 -1.11 -10.49 0.94
C MET A 1 -2.40 -9.70 0.85
N PRO A 2 -2.74 -8.88 1.85
CA PRO A 2 -3.98 -8.09 1.91
C PRO A 2 -4.24 -7.27 0.64
N ILE A 3 -3.20 -6.61 0.11
CA ILE A 3 -3.34 -5.76 -1.07
C ILE A 3 -3.85 -6.50 -2.31
N TYR A 4 -3.40 -7.74 -2.56
CA TYR A 4 -3.88 -8.52 -3.71
C TYR A 4 -5.38 -8.80 -3.65
N ARG A 5 -5.95 -9.03 -2.45
CA ARG A 5 -7.40 -9.24 -2.30
C ARG A 5 -8.19 -7.97 -2.62
N LEU A 6 -7.65 -6.80 -2.27
CA LEU A 6 -8.28 -5.51 -2.57
C LEU A 6 -8.21 -5.20 -4.07
N LEU A 7 -7.06 -5.46 -4.69
CA LEU A 7 -6.83 -5.19 -6.11
C LEU A 7 -7.62 -6.12 -7.05
N GLN A 8 -7.95 -7.35 -6.63
CA GLN A 8 -8.73 -8.31 -7.44
C GLN A 8 -10.10 -7.79 -7.88
N ASN A 9 -10.67 -6.83 -7.16
CA ASN A 9 -11.97 -6.24 -7.48
C ASN A 9 -11.88 -4.91 -8.24
N MET A 10 -10.67 -4.44 -8.57
CA MET A 10 -10.45 -3.15 -9.22
C MET A 10 -10.10 -3.35 -10.71
N PRO A 11 -10.59 -2.50 -11.61
CA PRO A 11 -10.26 -2.55 -13.04
C PRO A 11 -8.86 -1.98 -13.29
N MET A 12 -7.84 -2.60 -12.73
CA MET A 12 -6.44 -2.18 -12.84
C MET A 12 -5.65 -3.11 -13.78
N GLY A 13 -4.80 -2.51 -14.61
CA GLY A 13 -3.86 -3.25 -15.45
C GLY A 13 -2.73 -3.91 -14.64
N PRO A 14 -2.03 -4.90 -15.22
CA PRO A 14 -0.95 -5.62 -14.53
C PRO A 14 0.20 -4.70 -14.08
N GLU A 15 0.50 -3.65 -14.85
CA GLU A 15 1.51 -2.65 -14.49
C GLU A 15 1.12 -1.86 -13.24
N GLU A 16 -0.14 -1.48 -13.11
CA GLU A 16 -0.65 -0.76 -11.94
C GLU A 16 -0.65 -1.66 -10.71
N ILE A 17 -1.09 -2.91 -10.86
CA ILE A 17 -1.04 -3.92 -9.79
C ILE A 17 0.39 -4.14 -9.30
N GLY A 18 1.37 -4.27 -10.20
CA GLY A 18 2.77 -4.44 -9.84
C GLY A 18 3.32 -3.24 -9.07
N ARG A 19 2.94 -2.03 -9.50
CA ARG A 19 3.34 -0.77 -8.86
C ARG A 19 2.82 -0.67 -7.42
N LEU A 20 1.53 -0.93 -7.21
CA LEU A 20 0.90 -0.88 -5.89
C LEU A 20 1.41 -1.99 -4.97
N THR A 21 1.65 -3.18 -5.52
CA THR A 21 2.24 -4.28 -4.76
C THR A 21 3.66 -3.91 -4.29
N THR A 22 4.46 -3.31 -5.17
CA THR A 22 5.83 -2.87 -4.83
C THR A 22 5.81 -1.83 -3.71
N ALA A 23 4.94 -0.83 -3.81
CA ALA A 23 4.76 0.19 -2.78
C ALA A 23 4.36 -0.43 -1.43
N TYR A 24 3.45 -1.41 -1.45
CA TYR A 24 3.01 -2.12 -0.27
C TYR A 24 4.12 -2.93 0.41
N GLU A 25 4.92 -3.67 -0.36
CA GLU A 25 6.04 -4.44 0.18
C GLU A 25 7.14 -3.54 0.74
N GLN A 26 7.45 -2.43 0.06
CA GLN A 26 8.37 -1.42 0.57
C GLN A 26 7.87 -0.83 1.89
N ALA A 27 6.58 -0.53 1.97
CA ALA A 27 6.00 0.05 3.17
C ALA A 27 6.03 -0.92 4.35
N LEU A 28 5.65 -2.19 4.16
CA LEU A 28 5.74 -3.24 5.18
C LEU A 28 7.17 -3.40 5.71
N ARG A 29 8.16 -3.36 4.80
CA ARG A 29 9.58 -3.45 5.16
C ARG A 29 10.04 -2.25 5.98
N ALA A 30 9.60 -1.05 5.64
CA ALA A 30 9.99 0.17 6.34
C ALA A 30 9.44 0.25 7.78
N ILE A 31 8.24 -0.27 8.01
CA ILE A 31 7.60 -0.29 9.34
C ILE A 31 7.91 -1.56 10.15
N GLY A 32 8.60 -2.54 9.55
CA GLY A 32 9.04 -3.75 10.24
C GLY A 32 7.91 -4.73 10.60
N ILE A 33 6.78 -4.71 9.89
CA ILE A 33 5.70 -5.68 10.12
C ILE A 33 6.14 -7.06 9.64
N ILE A 34 6.22 -8.00 10.58
CA ILE A 34 6.54 -9.41 10.34
C ILE A 34 5.25 -10.22 10.15
N ASP A 35 4.20 -9.89 10.90
CA ASP A 35 2.92 -10.59 10.82
C ASP A 35 2.01 -10.01 9.74
N ARG A 36 1.74 -10.79 8.70
CA ARG A 36 0.95 -10.34 7.54
C ARG A 36 -0.56 -10.41 7.77
N GLY A 37 -1.00 -10.89 8.95
CA GLY A 37 -2.38 -10.83 9.44
C GLY A 37 -2.62 -9.63 10.35
N ASP A 38 -1.60 -8.79 10.58
CA ASP A 38 -1.72 -7.60 11.40
C ASP A 38 -2.76 -6.63 10.79
N PRO A 39 -3.71 -6.11 11.59
CA PRO A 39 -4.64 -5.06 11.16
C PRO A 39 -3.96 -3.86 10.49
N LEU A 40 -2.73 -3.55 10.91
CA LEU A 40 -1.90 -2.51 10.32
C LEU A 40 -1.50 -2.85 8.88
N ALA A 41 -1.26 -4.12 8.56
CA ALA A 41 -0.97 -4.56 7.19
C ALA A 41 -2.18 -4.40 6.27
N GLU A 42 -3.40 -4.56 6.80
CA GLU A 42 -4.63 -4.31 6.05
C GLU A 42 -4.91 -2.82 5.87
N LEU A 43 -4.72 -2.01 6.92
CA LEU A 43 -4.81 -0.56 6.85
C LEU A 43 -3.84 0.01 5.81
N LEU A 44 -2.61 -0.48 5.82
CA LEU A 44 -1.57 -0.09 4.87
C LEU A 44 -1.96 -0.40 3.44
N ALA A 45 -2.55 -1.57 3.18
CA ALA A 45 -2.99 -1.94 1.83
C ALA A 45 -4.05 -0.97 1.29
N ARG A 46 -5.01 -0.54 2.14
CA ARG A 46 -6.00 0.47 1.76
C ARG A 46 -5.35 1.82 1.50
N LYS A 47 -4.44 2.24 2.38
CA LYS A 47 -3.73 3.52 2.25
C LYS A 47 -2.87 3.61 0.99
N ILE A 48 -2.19 2.54 0.61
CA ILE A 48 -1.44 2.49 -0.66
C ILE A 48 -2.35 2.77 -1.86
N ILE A 49 -3.55 2.18 -1.87
CA ILE A 49 -4.53 2.39 -2.95
C ILE A 49 -5.04 3.84 -2.95
N GLU A 50 -5.41 4.38 -1.79
CA GLU A 50 -5.87 5.76 -1.65
C GLU A 50 -4.81 6.76 -2.14
N VAL A 51 -3.56 6.58 -1.71
CA VAL A 51 -2.44 7.45 -2.11
C VAL A 51 -2.20 7.36 -3.62
N ALA A 52 -2.26 6.18 -4.22
CA ALA A 52 -2.09 6.05 -5.66
C ALA A 52 -3.20 6.75 -6.47
N GLN A 53 -4.42 6.80 -5.94
CA GLN A 53 -5.54 7.53 -6.56
C GLN A 53 -5.34 9.05 -6.57
N THR A 54 -4.42 9.59 -5.76
CA THR A 54 -4.04 11.02 -5.80
C THR A 54 -3.19 11.39 -7.02
N GLY A 55 -2.76 10.41 -7.82
CA GLY A 55 -1.95 10.61 -9.02
C GLY A 55 -0.45 10.37 -8.82
N ILE A 56 -0.01 10.06 -7.60
CA ILE A 56 1.37 9.62 -7.33
C ILE A 56 1.61 8.29 -8.03
N ARG A 57 2.71 8.20 -8.77
CA ARG A 57 3.07 7.01 -9.55
C ARG A 57 4.27 6.27 -9.00
N ASP A 58 5.24 6.93 -8.40
CA ASP A 58 6.42 6.22 -7.91
C ASP A 58 6.06 5.32 -6.71
N PRO A 59 6.41 4.02 -6.72
CA PRO A 59 6.11 3.13 -5.60
C PRO A 59 6.68 3.58 -4.25
N ALA A 60 7.88 4.17 -4.25
CA ALA A 60 8.52 4.61 -3.02
C ALA A 60 7.84 5.86 -2.46
N ASP A 61 7.41 6.78 -3.33
CA ASP A 61 6.62 7.94 -2.93
C ASP A 61 5.24 7.51 -2.37
N ILE A 62 4.59 6.53 -3.02
CA ILE A 62 3.32 5.97 -2.53
C ILE A 62 3.51 5.34 -1.16
N ALA A 63 4.58 4.54 -0.98
CA ALA A 63 4.90 3.89 0.29
C ALA A 63 5.16 4.91 1.40
N ALA A 64 6.01 5.91 1.14
CA ALA A 64 6.37 6.94 2.10
C ALA A 64 5.15 7.76 2.53
N GLN A 65 4.31 8.16 1.57
CA GLN A 65 3.09 8.92 1.84
C GLN A 65 2.06 8.08 2.62
N ALA A 66 1.87 6.80 2.28
CA ALA A 66 0.97 5.92 3.01
C ALA A 66 1.41 5.70 4.48
N ILE A 67 2.71 5.49 4.72
CA ILE A 67 3.26 5.38 6.08
C ILE A 67 3.03 6.68 6.85
N LYS A 68 3.33 7.82 6.21
CA LYS A 68 3.14 9.14 6.80
C LYS A 68 1.68 9.36 7.21
N GLU A 69 0.72 9.05 6.34
CA GLU A 69 -0.71 9.21 6.67
C GLU A 69 -1.19 8.33 7.81
N ILE A 70 -0.66 7.10 7.93
CA ILE A 70 -0.98 6.22 9.06
C ILE A 70 -0.40 6.77 10.37
N GLY A 71 0.82 7.30 10.35
CA GLY A 71 1.47 7.90 11.51
C GLY A 71 0.90 9.26 11.94
N ILE A 72 0.18 9.97 11.07
CA ILE A 72 -0.48 11.25 11.38
C ILE A 72 -1.88 11.04 11.98
N ALA A 73 -2.47 9.84 11.86
CA ALA A 73 -3.72 9.49 12.54
C ALA A 73 -3.45 9.28 14.05
N THR A 74 -3.19 10.36 14.77
CA THR A 74 -3.16 10.43 16.24
C THR A 74 -3.95 11.64 16.72
#